data_AF-A0A8J1XKL1-F1
#
_entry.id   AF-A0A8J1XKL1-F1
#
_cell.length_a   1.000
_cell.length_b   1.000
_cell.length_c   1.000
_cell.angle_alpha   90.00
_cell.angle_beta   90.00
_cell.angle_gamma   90.00
#
_symmetry.space_group_name_H-M   'P 1'
#
loop_
_entity.id
_entity.type
_entity.pdbx_description
1 polymer ?
#
loop_
_entity_poly.entity_id
_entity_poly.type
_entity_poly.pdbx_seq_one_letter_code
_entity_poly.pdbx_strand_id
1 'polypeptide(L)'
;MVDAKDNSNQMYSSIRDALQHVASTNGSLVKLGFVDTNQKYSSSLRDDLQRVANAKETHVKLDFVDAIRKESSLRDSLQHVVNAKENLVILTFVDKAYFKMFWNMRLSLQKINKHLTDIMLPICRDEFSFRKLKSMDVRCYFAGTKSNKTGLARYGTMQFNKETNAKIHWLLQCLQLGYNTLLTDGDIVYKKDPLLHLNCSDCDIIIQENIAKGELNSGFMFVRNMNASIRVFKKVAKLATDAKFSTHDQVYVNRILRPMLKRKTNRAPKIKVLDRTKFVTGQNFKKYWNRRSVVMIHNNFKIGLDPKIERFKKYGMWYE
;
A
#
# COMPACT_ATOMS: atom_id res chain seq x y z
N MET A 1 -30.44 3.78 -14.70
CA MET A 1 -29.27 3.32 -13.90
C MET A 1 -28.57 4.57 -13.40
N VAL A 2 -29.03 5.09 -12.25
CA VAL A 2 -28.38 6.21 -11.56
C VAL A 2 -27.38 5.62 -10.58
N ASP A 3 -26.17 6.17 -10.61
CA ASP A 3 -24.90 5.56 -10.24
C ASP A 3 -24.78 5.08 -8.79
N ALA A 4 -24.36 3.83 -8.60
CA ALA A 4 -23.83 3.33 -7.32
C ALA A 4 -22.59 4.14 -6.86
N LYS A 5 -21.90 4.82 -7.79
CA LYS A 5 -20.79 5.74 -7.51
C LYS A 5 -21.26 7.09 -6.95
N ASP A 6 -22.37 7.65 -7.45
CA ASP A 6 -22.95 8.90 -6.94
C ASP A 6 -23.50 8.73 -5.52
N ASN A 7 -24.16 7.61 -5.26
CA ASN A 7 -24.64 7.27 -3.92
C ASN A 7 -23.49 7.12 -2.91
N SER A 8 -22.32 6.62 -3.34
CA SER A 8 -21.15 6.56 -2.45
C SER A 8 -20.58 7.96 -2.17
N ASN A 9 -20.46 8.82 -3.19
CA ASN A 9 -19.90 10.17 -3.02
C ASN A 9 -20.79 11.06 -2.13
N GLN A 10 -22.11 11.00 -2.31
CA GLN A 10 -23.06 11.74 -1.49
C GLN A 10 -23.08 11.23 -0.04
N MET A 11 -22.92 9.91 0.16
CA MET A 11 -22.80 9.33 1.49
C MET A 11 -21.54 9.80 2.23
N TYR A 12 -20.40 9.89 1.55
CA TYR A 12 -19.13 10.30 2.18
C TYR A 12 -19.06 11.81 2.44
N SER A 13 -19.73 12.66 1.64
CA SER A 13 -19.87 14.08 1.98
C SER A 13 -20.66 14.26 3.26
N SER A 14 -21.79 13.54 3.41
CA SER A 14 -22.59 13.55 4.64
C SER A 14 -21.82 13.05 5.87
N ILE A 15 -20.91 12.08 5.71
CA ILE A 15 -20.02 11.62 6.79
C ILE A 15 -19.00 12.71 7.18
N ARG A 16 -18.39 13.38 6.21
CA ARG A 16 -17.44 14.47 6.47
C ARG A 16 -18.12 15.60 7.27
N ASP A 17 -19.34 15.94 6.91
CA ASP A 17 -20.13 17.00 7.56
C ASP A 17 -20.55 16.58 8.98
N ALA A 18 -21.02 15.33 9.14
CA ALA A 18 -21.34 14.77 10.47
C ALA A 18 -20.12 14.77 11.40
N LEU A 19 -18.93 14.43 10.89
CA LEU A 19 -17.69 14.39 11.67
C LEU A 19 -17.16 15.79 12.03
N GLN A 20 -17.32 16.79 11.14
CA GLN A 20 -17.01 18.18 11.47
C GLN A 20 -17.91 18.70 12.60
N HIS A 21 -19.19 18.32 12.59
CA HIS A 21 -20.14 18.76 13.60
C HIS A 21 -19.99 18.03 14.96
N VAL A 22 -19.65 16.72 14.94
CA VAL A 22 -19.30 15.96 16.16
C VAL A 22 -18.02 16.48 16.81
N ALA A 23 -17.05 16.95 16.04
CA ALA A 23 -15.84 17.56 16.57
C ALA A 23 -16.08 18.95 17.19
N SER A 24 -17.11 19.68 16.74
CA SER A 24 -17.48 21.00 17.28
C SER A 24 -18.49 20.99 18.43
N THR A 25 -19.12 19.85 18.72
CA THR A 25 -20.15 19.74 19.77
C THR A 25 -19.77 18.71 20.83
N ASN A 26 -20.00 19.03 22.12
CA ASN A 26 -19.70 18.16 23.28
C ASN A 26 -20.64 16.92 23.40
N GLY A 27 -20.87 16.21 22.29
CA GLY A 27 -21.47 14.88 22.27
C GLY A 27 -23.01 14.84 22.26
N SER A 28 -23.58 14.46 21.12
CA SER A 28 -24.45 13.27 20.99
C SER A 28 -24.87 13.11 19.52
N LEU A 29 -24.79 11.90 18.97
CA LEU A 29 -25.33 11.61 17.63
C LEU A 29 -26.88 11.75 17.58
N VAL A 30 -27.55 11.72 18.74
CA VAL A 30 -29.01 11.77 18.86
C VAL A 30 -29.57 13.16 18.54
N LYS A 31 -28.84 14.25 18.81
CA LYS A 31 -29.26 15.62 18.42
C LYS A 31 -29.11 15.92 16.92
N LEU A 32 -28.51 15.02 16.15
CA LEU A 32 -28.13 15.27 14.75
C LEU A 32 -29.13 14.75 13.71
N GLY A 33 -30.30 14.24 14.11
CA GLY A 33 -31.34 13.81 13.15
C GLY A 33 -30.96 12.61 12.27
N PHE A 34 -29.85 11.92 12.55
CA PHE A 34 -29.49 10.65 11.90
C PHE A 34 -30.26 9.48 12.52
N VAL A 35 -31.58 9.56 12.49
CA VAL A 35 -32.44 8.40 12.73
C VAL A 35 -32.83 7.88 11.35
N ASP A 36 -32.39 6.65 11.10
CA ASP A 36 -32.67 5.80 9.93
C ASP A 36 -31.70 5.87 8.74
N THR A 37 -30.52 5.25 8.92
CA THR A 37 -29.64 4.89 7.79
C THR A 37 -29.29 3.40 7.85
N ASN A 38 -30.29 2.54 7.82
CA ASN A 38 -30.06 1.09 7.80
C ASN A 38 -29.42 0.57 6.49
N GLN A 39 -29.39 1.36 5.42
CA GLN A 39 -28.98 0.89 4.08
C GLN A 39 -27.76 1.54 3.43
N LYS A 40 -27.25 2.70 3.89
CA LYS A 40 -26.19 3.41 3.15
C LYS A 40 -24.75 3.01 3.54
N TYR A 41 -24.43 2.89 4.82
CA TYR A 41 -23.04 2.71 5.25
C TYR A 41 -22.55 1.25 5.28
N SER A 42 -21.27 1.03 4.98
CA SER A 42 -20.62 -0.27 5.22
C SER A 42 -20.68 -0.62 6.71
N SER A 43 -20.77 -1.91 7.05
CA SER A 43 -20.89 -2.35 8.45
C SER A 43 -19.73 -1.87 9.32
N SER A 44 -18.50 -1.89 8.79
CA SER A 44 -17.31 -1.39 9.48
C SER A 44 -17.42 0.08 9.87
N LEU A 45 -17.96 0.94 8.99
CA LEU A 45 -18.04 2.37 9.23
C LEU A 45 -19.13 2.73 10.26
N ARG A 46 -20.23 1.96 10.30
CA ARG A 46 -21.25 2.09 11.36
C ARG A 46 -20.68 1.79 12.73
N ASP A 47 -19.91 0.71 12.84
CA ASP A 47 -19.27 0.31 14.09
C ASP A 47 -18.28 1.39 14.57
N ASP A 48 -17.52 2.00 13.65
CA ASP A 48 -16.57 3.05 13.99
C ASP A 48 -17.25 4.36 14.39
N LEU A 49 -18.32 4.79 13.70
CA LEU A 49 -19.13 5.95 14.09
C LEU A 49 -19.78 5.77 15.48
N GLN A 50 -20.29 4.57 15.77
CA GLN A 50 -20.85 4.26 17.09
C GLN A 50 -19.78 4.29 18.19
N ARG A 51 -18.54 3.86 17.89
CA ARG A 51 -17.42 3.95 18.84
C ARG A 51 -17.01 5.40 19.11
N VAL A 52 -17.02 6.27 18.09
CA VAL A 52 -16.75 7.71 18.29
C VAL A 52 -17.80 8.33 19.22
N ALA A 53 -19.08 7.98 19.02
CA ALA A 53 -20.18 8.46 19.85
C ALA A 53 -20.03 8.06 21.32
N ASN A 54 -19.57 6.83 21.54
CA ASN A 54 -19.45 6.22 22.87
C ASN A 54 -18.12 6.54 23.59
N ALA A 55 -17.14 7.14 22.92
CA ALA A 55 -15.87 7.51 23.54
C ALA A 55 -16.09 8.58 24.62
N LYS A 56 -15.58 8.36 25.83
CA LYS A 56 -15.74 9.31 26.95
C LYS A 56 -14.75 10.48 26.88
N GLU A 57 -13.59 10.26 26.28
CA GLU A 57 -12.50 11.24 26.22
C GLU A 57 -12.44 11.97 24.87
N THR A 58 -12.27 13.29 24.90
CA THR A 58 -12.22 14.15 23.70
C THR A 58 -11.04 13.82 22.78
N HIS A 59 -9.88 13.47 23.35
CA HIS A 59 -8.71 13.12 22.55
C HIS A 59 -8.94 11.84 21.73
N VAL A 60 -9.59 10.83 22.34
CA VAL A 60 -9.97 9.58 21.68
C VAL A 60 -10.94 9.86 20.53
N LYS A 61 -11.92 10.76 20.72
CA LYS A 61 -12.83 11.17 19.64
C LYS A 61 -12.09 11.82 18.46
N LEU A 62 -11.15 12.71 18.73
CA LEU A 62 -10.35 13.38 17.70
C LEU A 62 -9.50 12.37 16.90
N ASP A 63 -8.87 11.41 17.58
CA ASP A 63 -8.09 10.35 16.93
C ASP A 63 -8.96 9.50 15.99
N PHE A 64 -10.19 9.16 16.40
CA PHE A 64 -11.14 8.44 15.54
C PHE A 64 -11.60 9.28 14.34
N VAL A 65 -11.95 10.55 14.55
CA VAL A 65 -12.34 11.46 13.47
C VAL A 65 -11.21 11.59 12.44
N ASP A 66 -9.98 11.73 12.88
CA ASP A 66 -8.81 11.79 12.00
C ASP A 66 -8.56 10.47 11.26
N ALA A 67 -8.80 9.33 11.91
CA ALA A 67 -8.73 8.03 11.25
C ALA A 67 -9.78 7.90 10.12
N ILE A 68 -11.03 8.28 10.38
CA ILE A 68 -12.10 8.24 9.37
C ILE A 68 -11.84 9.24 8.22
N ARG A 69 -11.31 10.44 8.53
CA ARG A 69 -10.89 11.42 7.52
C ARG A 69 -9.76 10.90 6.64
N LYS A 70 -8.77 10.21 7.21
CA LYS A 70 -7.69 9.58 6.43
C LYS A 70 -8.21 8.45 5.57
N GLU A 71 -9.11 7.61 6.10
CA GLU A 71 -9.70 6.51 5.34
C GLU A 71 -10.53 7.01 4.14
N SER A 72 -11.40 8.01 4.36
CA SER A 72 -12.18 8.63 3.28
C SER A 72 -11.28 9.28 2.22
N SER A 73 -10.29 10.06 2.63
CA SER A 73 -9.30 10.66 1.72
C SER A 73 -8.53 9.64 0.89
N LEU A 74 -8.14 8.51 1.50
CA LEU A 74 -7.48 7.42 0.77
C LEU A 74 -8.44 6.77 -0.22
N ARG A 75 -9.69 6.49 0.18
CA ARG A 75 -10.71 5.91 -0.70
C ARG A 75 -10.94 6.78 -1.92
N ASP A 76 -11.10 8.09 -1.74
CA ASP A 76 -11.27 9.05 -2.83
C ASP A 76 -10.08 8.98 -3.80
N SER A 77 -8.85 8.96 -3.27
CA SER A 77 -7.64 8.83 -4.07
C SER A 77 -7.59 7.53 -4.87
N LEU A 78 -8.01 6.41 -4.27
CA LEU A 78 -8.02 5.08 -4.89
C LEU A 78 -9.06 4.97 -6.02
N GLN A 79 -10.24 5.60 -5.87
CA GLN A 79 -11.27 5.60 -6.92
C GLN A 79 -10.81 6.25 -8.23
N HIS A 80 -9.83 7.17 -8.16
CA HIS A 80 -9.28 7.84 -9.33
C HIS A 80 -8.10 7.11 -9.98
N VAL A 81 -7.58 6.04 -9.36
CA VAL A 81 -6.38 5.30 -9.82
C VAL A 81 -6.63 3.79 -9.89
N VAL A 82 -7.88 3.36 -10.06
CA VAL A 82 -8.25 1.94 -10.10
C VAL A 82 -8.48 1.45 -11.53
N ASN A 83 -7.95 0.28 -11.85
CA ASN A 83 -8.42 -0.50 -12.98
C ASN A 83 -9.79 -1.09 -12.64
N ALA A 84 -10.86 -0.55 -13.24
CA ALA A 84 -12.23 -0.96 -12.92
C ALA A 84 -12.53 -2.44 -13.23
N LYS A 85 -11.90 -3.01 -14.26
CA LYS A 85 -12.13 -4.41 -14.67
C LYS A 85 -11.62 -5.40 -13.64
N GLU A 86 -10.39 -5.17 -13.16
CA GLU A 86 -9.72 -6.06 -12.21
C GLU A 86 -9.84 -5.58 -10.75
N ASN A 87 -10.50 -4.44 -10.54
CA ASN A 87 -10.54 -3.73 -9.26
C ASN A 87 -9.14 -3.60 -8.63
N LEU A 88 -8.17 -3.20 -9.45
CA LEU A 88 -6.74 -3.24 -9.13
C LEU A 88 -6.13 -1.84 -9.03
N VAL A 89 -5.36 -1.62 -7.97
CA VAL A 89 -4.48 -0.45 -7.79
C VAL A 89 -3.03 -0.89 -7.66
N ILE A 90 -2.09 -0.10 -8.17
CA ILE A 90 -0.66 -0.28 -7.94
C ILE A 90 -0.22 0.67 -6.82
N LEU A 91 0.34 0.12 -5.74
CA LEU A 91 0.76 0.87 -4.57
C LEU A 91 2.29 0.93 -4.50
N THR A 92 2.84 2.12 -4.28
CA THR A 92 4.28 2.31 -4.09
C THR A 92 4.56 3.45 -3.12
N PHE A 93 5.82 3.63 -2.73
CA PHE A 93 6.23 4.55 -1.67
C PHE A 93 7.33 5.47 -2.17
N VAL A 94 7.22 6.75 -1.82
CA VAL A 94 8.19 7.75 -2.22
C VAL A 94 8.49 8.71 -1.06
N ASP A 95 9.76 9.04 -0.95
CA ASP A 95 10.27 10.12 -0.12
C ASP A 95 11.30 10.93 -0.92
N LYS A 96 11.74 12.06 -0.36
CA LYS A 96 12.67 12.99 -0.98
C LYS A 96 13.99 12.32 -1.35
N ALA A 97 14.49 11.41 -0.52
CA ALA A 97 15.76 10.75 -0.75
C ALA A 97 15.65 9.79 -1.94
N TYR A 98 14.58 9.01 -2.03
CA TYR A 98 14.37 8.00 -3.07
C TYR A 98 13.53 8.50 -4.26
N PHE A 99 13.19 9.79 -4.33
CA PHE A 99 12.34 10.35 -5.39
C PHE A 99 12.86 10.00 -6.79
N LYS A 100 14.15 10.17 -7.01
CA LYS A 100 14.87 9.84 -8.26
C LYS A 100 14.70 8.37 -8.66
N MET A 101 14.89 7.49 -7.69
CA MET A 101 14.73 6.04 -7.85
C MET A 101 13.27 5.68 -8.20
N PHE A 102 12.31 6.23 -7.47
CA PHE A 102 10.88 6.08 -7.76
C PHE A 102 10.55 6.57 -9.17
N TRP A 103 11.07 7.73 -9.57
CA TRP A 103 10.80 8.30 -10.89
C TRP A 103 11.35 7.41 -12.00
N ASN A 104 12.57 6.89 -11.83
CA ASN A 104 13.15 5.89 -12.74
C ASN A 104 12.28 4.63 -12.86
N MET A 105 11.78 4.10 -11.74
CA MET A 105 10.86 2.96 -11.72
C MET A 105 9.57 3.28 -12.49
N ARG A 106 8.95 4.42 -12.21
CA ARG A 106 7.72 4.88 -12.88
C ARG A 106 7.93 5.05 -14.38
N LEU A 107 9.04 5.66 -14.82
CA LEU A 107 9.39 5.80 -16.24
C LEU A 107 9.58 4.45 -16.91
N SER A 108 10.23 3.49 -16.25
CA SER A 108 10.39 2.13 -16.78
C SER A 108 9.04 1.45 -17.03
N LEU A 109 8.08 1.64 -16.12
CA LEU A 109 6.73 1.11 -16.24
C LEU A 109 5.93 1.82 -17.33
N GLN A 110 6.03 3.14 -17.41
CA GLN A 110 5.35 3.96 -18.42
C GLN A 110 5.78 3.60 -19.85
N LYS A 111 7.08 3.31 -20.06
CA LYS A 111 7.61 2.85 -21.36
C LYS A 111 7.00 1.53 -21.83
N ILE A 112 6.57 0.69 -20.90
CA ILE A 112 5.96 -0.61 -21.20
C ILE A 112 4.46 -0.44 -21.46
N ASN A 113 3.77 0.22 -20.54
CA ASN A 113 2.33 0.40 -20.60
C ASN A 113 1.95 1.62 -19.74
N LYS A 114 1.63 2.74 -20.40
CA LYS A 114 1.24 3.99 -19.74
C LYS A 114 0.07 3.81 -18.76
N HIS A 115 -0.87 2.91 -19.07
CA HIS A 115 -2.04 2.66 -18.23
C HIS A 115 -1.70 2.06 -16.87
N LEU A 116 -0.56 1.38 -16.74
CA LEU A 116 -0.09 0.90 -15.44
C LEU A 116 0.30 2.06 -14.52
N THR A 117 0.82 3.16 -15.07
CA THR A 117 1.11 4.35 -14.28
C THR A 117 -0.13 5.18 -13.95
N ASP A 118 -1.21 5.04 -14.72
CA ASP A 118 -2.51 5.68 -14.43
C ASP A 118 -3.20 5.05 -13.23
N ILE A 119 -2.96 3.75 -13.01
CA ILE A 119 -3.52 3.01 -11.86
C ILE A 119 -2.56 2.92 -10.67
N MET A 120 -1.47 3.71 -10.68
CA MET A 120 -0.49 3.75 -9.60
C MET A 120 -0.81 4.89 -8.64
N LEU A 121 -0.83 4.57 -7.34
CA LEU A 121 -0.89 5.54 -6.25
C LEU A 121 0.44 5.55 -5.47
N PRO A 122 1.32 6.53 -5.71
CA PRO A 122 2.47 6.80 -4.87
C PRO A 122 2.02 7.33 -3.50
N ILE A 123 2.43 6.67 -2.43
CA ILE A 123 2.27 7.12 -1.06
C ILE A 123 3.49 7.97 -0.69
N CYS A 124 3.28 9.28 -0.56
CA CYS A 124 4.30 10.27 -0.23
C CYS A 124 4.52 10.30 1.28
N ARG A 125 5.75 10.01 1.72
CA ARG A 125 6.13 10.03 3.15
C ARG A 125 6.55 11.42 3.64
N ASP A 126 6.82 12.35 2.73
CA ASP A 126 7.16 13.72 3.03
C ASP A 126 6.48 14.70 2.08
N GLU A 127 6.43 15.95 2.52
CA GLU A 127 5.77 17.04 1.80
C GLU A 127 6.48 17.40 0.49
N PHE A 128 7.82 17.25 0.44
CA PHE A 128 8.58 17.51 -0.78
C PHE A 128 8.09 16.60 -1.91
N SER A 129 8.00 15.30 -1.65
CA SER A 129 7.57 14.31 -2.62
C SER A 129 6.13 14.54 -3.06
N PHE A 130 5.25 14.86 -2.12
CA PHE A 130 3.86 15.18 -2.41
C PHE A 130 3.72 16.41 -3.30
N ARG A 131 4.34 17.55 -2.92
CA ARG A 131 4.30 18.78 -3.71
C ARG A 131 4.93 18.59 -5.08
N LYS A 132 6.05 17.86 -5.17
CA LYS A 132 6.74 17.59 -6.43
C LYS A 132 5.92 16.72 -7.37
N LEU A 133 5.26 15.66 -6.89
CA LEU A 133 4.37 14.85 -7.73
C LEU A 133 3.14 15.63 -8.17
N LYS A 134 2.54 16.42 -7.27
CA LYS A 134 1.43 17.31 -7.62
C LYS A 134 1.80 18.34 -8.68
N SER A 135 3.00 18.93 -8.63
CA SER A 135 3.46 19.87 -9.66
C SER A 135 3.75 19.21 -11.02
N MET A 136 3.83 17.87 -11.05
CA MET A 136 4.04 17.06 -12.26
C MET A 136 2.73 16.40 -12.73
N ASP A 137 1.58 16.82 -12.19
CA ASP A 137 0.25 16.24 -12.43
C ASP A 137 0.18 14.71 -12.17
N VAL A 138 0.97 14.22 -11.22
CA VAL A 138 0.91 12.83 -10.79
C VAL A 138 -0.01 12.72 -9.58
N ARG A 139 -1.05 11.89 -9.71
CA ARG A 139 -1.91 11.53 -8.58
C ARG A 139 -1.09 10.80 -7.52
N CYS A 140 -1.18 11.25 -6.27
CA CYS A 140 -0.43 10.69 -5.14
C CYS A 140 -1.18 10.97 -3.84
N TYR A 141 -0.88 10.22 -2.79
CA TYR A 141 -1.48 10.37 -1.47
C TYR A 141 -0.43 10.78 -0.43
N PHE A 142 -0.72 11.78 0.39
CA PHE A 142 0.18 12.23 1.45
C PHE A 142 -0.06 11.43 2.74
N ALA A 143 0.94 10.66 3.16
CA ALA A 143 0.92 9.87 4.38
C ALA A 143 1.70 10.50 5.55
N GLY A 144 2.37 11.63 5.34
CA GLY A 144 3.11 12.33 6.39
C GLY A 144 2.20 13.01 7.41
N THR A 145 2.69 13.21 8.64
CA THR A 145 2.01 14.04 9.64
C THR A 145 2.39 15.51 9.41
N LYS A 146 1.42 16.43 9.51
CA LYS A 146 1.67 17.87 9.35
C LYS A 146 2.54 18.47 10.48
N SER A 147 2.83 17.71 11.54
CA SER A 147 3.63 18.12 12.68
C SER A 147 5.10 17.71 12.51
N ASN A 148 5.82 18.39 11.62
CA ASN A 148 7.28 18.40 11.68
C ASN A 148 7.71 19.15 12.95
N LYS A 149 7.85 18.46 14.09
CA LYS A 149 8.96 18.80 14.98
C LYS A 149 10.20 18.24 14.30
N THR A 150 11.04 19.15 13.84
CA THR A 150 12.36 18.92 13.28
C THR A 150 13.16 17.96 14.16
N GLY A 151 13.27 16.71 13.73
CA GLY A 151 14.11 15.70 14.36
C GLY A 151 14.08 14.46 13.50
N LEU A 152 15.23 14.09 12.91
CA LEU A 152 15.38 12.78 12.29
C LEU A 152 14.98 11.71 13.30
N ALA A 153 13.86 11.01 13.06
CA ALA A 153 13.58 9.79 13.79
C ALA A 153 14.70 8.80 13.45
N ARG A 154 15.61 8.61 14.40
CA ARG A 154 16.78 7.75 14.25
C ARG A 154 16.31 6.32 13.94
N TYR A 155 16.93 5.69 12.94
CA TYR A 155 16.75 4.27 12.64
C TYR A 155 16.84 3.46 13.95
N GLY A 156 15.81 2.65 14.25
CA GLY A 156 15.73 1.84 15.47
C GLY A 156 14.96 2.45 16.66
N THR A 157 14.27 3.59 16.51
CA THR A 157 13.38 4.13 17.56
C THR A 157 11.94 3.59 17.47
N MET A 158 11.20 3.55 18.60
CA MET A 158 9.79 3.11 18.64
C MET A 158 8.87 3.92 17.70
N GLN A 159 9.15 5.22 17.50
CA GLN A 159 8.42 6.08 16.57
C GLN A 159 8.64 5.65 15.11
N PHE A 160 9.89 5.32 14.75
CA PHE A 160 10.23 4.73 13.45
C PHE A 160 9.56 3.36 13.26
N ASN A 161 9.48 2.51 14.28
CA ASN A 161 8.79 1.21 14.19
C ASN A 161 7.26 1.33 14.07
N LYS A 162 6.65 2.40 14.62
CA LYS A 162 5.25 2.77 14.37
C LYS A 162 5.00 3.21 12.92
N GLU A 163 6.02 3.74 12.23
CA GLU A 163 5.92 4.28 10.86
C GLU A 163 6.49 3.34 9.78
N THR A 164 7.33 2.36 10.11
CA THR A 164 8.10 1.57 9.11
C THR A 164 7.43 0.28 8.64
N ASN A 165 6.30 -0.12 9.24
CA ASN A 165 5.37 -1.05 8.59
C ASN A 165 4.30 -0.34 7.75
N ALA A 166 4.50 0.94 7.43
CA ALA A 166 3.63 1.73 6.56
C ALA A 166 3.25 0.95 5.29
N LYS A 167 4.21 0.30 4.61
CA LYS A 167 3.92 -0.45 3.39
C LYS A 167 2.82 -1.50 3.56
N ILE A 168 2.96 -2.33 4.59
CA ILE A 168 2.00 -3.39 4.92
C ILE A 168 0.69 -2.79 5.41
N HIS A 169 0.76 -1.70 6.18
CA HIS A 169 -0.42 -1.00 6.65
C HIS A 169 -1.25 -0.42 5.48
N TRP A 170 -0.63 0.32 4.57
CA TRP A 170 -1.31 0.89 3.40
C TRP A 170 -1.82 -0.19 2.43
N LEU A 171 -1.06 -1.28 2.25
CA LEU A 171 -1.55 -2.46 1.53
C LEU A 171 -2.81 -3.01 2.20
N LEU A 172 -2.79 -3.20 3.52
CA LEU A 172 -3.94 -3.68 4.27
C LEU A 172 -5.14 -2.71 4.17
N GLN A 173 -4.91 -1.41 4.24
CA GLN A 173 -5.96 -0.39 4.06
C GLN A 173 -6.60 -0.52 2.68
N CYS A 174 -5.82 -0.63 1.60
CA CYS A 174 -6.37 -0.84 0.24
C CYS A 174 -7.23 -2.12 0.18
N LEU A 175 -6.77 -3.21 0.81
CA LEU A 175 -7.50 -4.47 0.91
C LEU A 175 -8.75 -4.36 1.81
N GLN A 176 -8.80 -3.48 2.79
CA GLN A 176 -10.03 -3.28 3.60
C GLN A 176 -11.03 -2.39 2.88
N LEU A 177 -10.54 -1.48 2.02
CA LEU A 177 -11.37 -0.56 1.25
C LEU A 177 -12.05 -1.18 0.03
N GLY A 178 -11.63 -2.39 -0.37
CA GLY A 178 -12.25 -3.15 -1.45
C GLY A 178 -11.33 -3.44 -2.64
N TYR A 179 -10.07 -3.00 -2.65
CA TYR A 179 -9.20 -3.06 -3.84
C TYR A 179 -8.25 -4.26 -3.83
N ASN A 180 -8.09 -4.93 -4.97
CA ASN A 180 -6.92 -5.74 -5.25
C ASN A 180 -5.70 -4.80 -5.35
N THR A 181 -4.57 -5.21 -4.80
CA THR A 181 -3.41 -4.31 -4.70
C THR A 181 -2.16 -4.99 -5.22
N LEU A 182 -1.49 -4.38 -6.20
CA LEU A 182 -0.10 -4.69 -6.55
C LEU A 182 0.81 -3.72 -5.82
N LEU A 183 1.45 -4.19 -4.77
CA LEU A 183 2.49 -3.47 -4.06
C LEU A 183 3.83 -3.62 -4.76
N THR A 184 4.53 -2.51 -4.98
CA THR A 184 5.87 -2.47 -5.58
C THR A 184 6.80 -1.47 -4.89
N ASP A 185 8.04 -1.89 -4.61
CA ASP A 185 9.10 -1.04 -4.10
C ASP A 185 9.62 -0.10 -5.22
N GLY A 186 10.16 1.05 -4.81
CA GLY A 186 10.61 2.11 -5.70
C GLY A 186 11.90 1.82 -6.46
N ASP A 187 12.69 0.82 -6.05
CA ASP A 187 13.98 0.43 -6.64
C ASP A 187 13.86 -0.77 -7.59
N ILE A 188 12.71 -0.86 -8.26
CA ILE A 188 12.44 -1.82 -9.32
C ILE A 188 12.56 -1.14 -10.69
N VAL A 189 13.09 -1.87 -11.67
CA VAL A 189 12.99 -1.50 -13.09
C VAL A 189 12.17 -2.56 -13.80
N TYR A 190 11.11 -2.14 -14.48
CA TYR A 190 10.31 -3.01 -15.33
C TYR A 190 10.93 -3.14 -16.72
N LYS A 191 10.81 -4.33 -17.29
CA LYS A 191 11.18 -4.67 -18.68
C LYS A 191 9.99 -5.19 -19.50
N LYS A 192 8.94 -5.67 -18.84
CA LYS A 192 7.68 -6.11 -19.44
C LYS A 192 6.51 -5.81 -18.51
N ASP A 193 5.30 -5.92 -19.05
CA ASP A 193 4.07 -5.74 -18.28
C ASP A 193 4.01 -6.84 -17.19
N PRO A 194 4.06 -6.46 -15.90
CA PRO A 194 4.04 -7.43 -14.81
C PRO A 194 2.69 -8.14 -14.69
N LEU A 195 1.58 -7.50 -15.10
CA LEU A 195 0.22 -8.04 -14.92
C LEU A 195 0.01 -9.32 -15.72
N LEU A 196 0.69 -9.47 -16.86
CA LEU A 196 0.66 -10.69 -17.69
C LEU A 196 1.13 -11.95 -16.94
N HIS A 197 1.88 -11.77 -15.85
CA HIS A 197 2.42 -12.86 -15.03
C HIS A 197 1.67 -13.03 -13.70
N LEU A 198 0.76 -12.11 -13.39
CA LEU A 198 -0.12 -12.16 -12.22
C LEU A 198 -1.42 -12.92 -12.51
N ASN A 199 -1.55 -13.54 -13.68
CA ASN A 199 -2.67 -14.41 -13.97
C ASN A 199 -2.57 -15.69 -13.11
N CYS A 200 -3.48 -15.78 -12.15
CA CYS A 200 -3.76 -16.97 -11.37
C CYS A 200 -5.18 -16.81 -10.82
N SER A 201 -6.14 -17.54 -11.38
CA SER A 201 -7.55 -17.45 -11.02
C SER A 201 -7.83 -17.89 -9.59
N ASP A 202 -6.99 -18.78 -9.05
CA ASP A 202 -7.18 -19.34 -7.72
C ASP A 202 -6.17 -18.83 -6.67
N CYS A 203 -5.25 -17.93 -7.03
CA CYS A 203 -4.29 -17.39 -6.07
C CYS A 203 -4.82 -16.13 -5.38
N ASP A 204 -4.68 -16.09 -4.06
CA ASP A 204 -4.98 -14.93 -3.24
C ASP A 204 -3.80 -13.96 -3.16
N ILE A 205 -2.58 -14.51 -3.17
CA ILE A 205 -1.32 -13.77 -3.05
C ILE A 205 -0.35 -14.26 -4.11
N ILE A 206 0.27 -13.34 -4.85
CA ILE A 206 1.37 -13.61 -5.76
C ILE A 206 2.56 -12.76 -5.33
N ILE A 207 3.68 -13.39 -5.03
CA ILE A 207 4.79 -12.75 -4.30
C ILE A 207 6.15 -13.10 -4.92
N GLN A 208 7.05 -12.13 -4.95
CA GLN A 208 8.45 -12.36 -5.34
C GLN A 208 9.17 -13.20 -4.26
N GLU A 209 10.19 -13.97 -4.65
CA GLU A 209 11.12 -14.61 -3.71
C GLU A 209 12.55 -14.11 -3.91
N ASN A 210 13.31 -14.10 -2.81
CA ASN A 210 14.75 -13.92 -2.81
C ASN A 210 15.45 -15.18 -3.35
N ILE A 211 16.77 -15.26 -3.20
CA ILE A 211 17.55 -16.38 -3.74
C ILE A 211 17.25 -17.67 -2.99
N ALA A 212 17.19 -17.63 -1.66
CA ALA A 212 16.88 -18.83 -0.90
C ALA A 212 15.43 -19.23 -1.22
N LYS A 213 15.24 -20.46 -1.71
CA LYS A 213 13.92 -20.94 -2.13
C LYS A 213 12.93 -20.81 -0.97
N GLY A 214 11.81 -20.13 -1.22
CA GLY A 214 10.78 -19.86 -0.20
C GLY A 214 11.13 -18.77 0.81
N GLU A 215 12.24 -18.04 0.64
CA GLU A 215 12.45 -16.75 1.30
C GLU A 215 11.72 -15.68 0.49
N LEU A 216 10.56 -15.26 0.98
CA LEU A 216 9.69 -14.33 0.27
C LEU A 216 10.25 -12.91 0.30
N ASN A 217 10.04 -12.16 -0.77
CA ASN A 217 10.41 -10.77 -0.90
C ASN A 217 9.15 -9.90 -0.82
N SER A 218 9.12 -8.95 0.11
CA SER A 218 7.94 -8.11 0.36
C SER A 218 7.88 -6.87 -0.53
N GLY A 219 8.89 -6.62 -1.38
CA GLY A 219 8.97 -5.47 -2.27
C GLY A 219 8.20 -5.63 -3.57
N PHE A 220 7.68 -6.81 -3.87
CA PHE A 220 6.76 -7.00 -4.99
C PHE A 220 5.71 -8.07 -4.66
N MET A 221 4.48 -7.62 -4.42
CA MET A 221 3.36 -8.48 -3.99
C MET A 221 2.06 -8.05 -4.64
N PHE A 222 1.42 -8.95 -5.38
CA PHE A 222 0.01 -8.80 -5.73
C PHE A 222 -0.84 -9.53 -4.71
N VAL A 223 -1.84 -8.84 -4.17
CA VAL A 223 -2.74 -9.37 -3.14
C VAL A 223 -4.18 -9.09 -3.54
N ARG A 224 -4.99 -10.15 -3.62
CA ARG A 224 -6.41 -10.02 -3.85
C ARG A 224 -7.13 -9.57 -2.59
N ASN A 225 -8.17 -8.75 -2.80
CA ASN A 225 -9.16 -8.40 -1.79
C ASN A 225 -9.99 -9.64 -1.43
N MET A 226 -9.45 -10.46 -0.54
CA MET A 226 -10.10 -11.67 -0.05
C MET A 226 -10.02 -11.71 1.46
N ASN A 227 -11.04 -12.27 2.10
CA ASN A 227 -11.08 -12.44 3.55
C ASN A 227 -9.83 -13.18 4.08
N ALA A 228 -9.31 -14.15 3.32
CA ALA A 228 -8.07 -14.86 3.69
C ALA A 228 -6.84 -13.93 3.66
N SER A 229 -6.67 -13.16 2.58
CA SER A 229 -5.59 -12.17 2.45
C SER A 229 -5.64 -11.12 3.56
N ILE A 230 -6.81 -10.52 3.79
CA ILE A 230 -7.02 -9.50 4.82
C ILE A 230 -6.65 -10.04 6.21
N ARG A 231 -7.12 -11.25 6.56
CA ARG A 231 -6.77 -11.88 7.85
C ARG A 231 -5.26 -12.08 8.00
N VAL A 232 -4.57 -12.47 6.93
CA VAL A 232 -3.14 -12.70 6.96
C VAL A 232 -2.37 -11.39 7.08
N PHE A 233 -2.71 -10.37 6.29
CA PHE A 233 -2.05 -9.07 6.39
C PHE A 233 -2.39 -8.31 7.69
N LYS A 234 -3.54 -8.56 8.31
CA LYS A 234 -3.81 -8.15 9.71
C LYS A 234 -2.81 -8.77 10.69
N LYS A 235 -2.47 -10.05 10.54
CA LYS A 235 -1.46 -10.72 11.39
C LYS A 235 -0.07 -10.16 11.13
N VAL A 236 0.30 -9.93 9.86
CA VAL A 236 1.57 -9.30 9.50
C VAL A 236 1.66 -7.91 10.12
N ALA A 237 0.63 -7.07 9.94
CA ALA A 237 0.54 -5.73 10.51
C ALA A 237 0.61 -5.73 12.05
N LYS A 238 -0.02 -6.71 12.72
CA LYS A 238 0.04 -6.85 14.18
C LYS A 238 1.44 -7.19 14.68
N LEU A 239 2.14 -8.12 14.03
CA LEU A 239 3.54 -8.44 14.38
C LEU A 239 4.46 -7.25 14.15
N ALA A 240 4.19 -6.51 13.08
CA ALA A 240 4.86 -5.30 12.70
C ALA A 240 4.81 -4.19 13.76
N THR A 241 3.72 -4.11 14.51
CA THR A 241 3.53 -3.14 15.60
C THR A 241 4.04 -3.62 16.95
N ASP A 242 4.49 -4.87 17.06
CA ASP A 242 4.98 -5.43 18.31
C ASP A 242 6.42 -4.99 18.55
N ALA A 243 6.62 -4.16 19.58
CA ALA A 243 7.92 -3.63 19.97
C ALA A 243 8.96 -4.73 20.26
N LYS A 244 8.51 -5.96 20.61
CA LYS A 244 9.39 -7.11 20.85
C LYS A 244 10.05 -7.65 19.59
N PHE A 245 9.56 -7.27 18.40
CA PHE A 245 10.01 -7.85 17.14
C PHE A 245 10.56 -6.84 16.13
N SER A 246 10.76 -5.57 16.51
CA SER A 246 11.27 -4.46 15.67
C SER A 246 12.29 -4.87 14.59
N THR A 247 11.80 -5.19 13.40
CA THR A 247 12.58 -5.60 12.24
C THR A 247 11.89 -5.15 10.94
N HIS A 248 12.51 -5.40 9.79
CA HIS A 248 12.00 -5.02 8.48
C HIS A 248 10.77 -5.87 8.08
N ASP A 249 9.82 -5.30 7.31
CA ASP A 249 8.57 -5.96 6.91
C ASP A 249 8.73 -7.35 6.27
N GLN A 250 9.84 -7.57 5.54
CA GLN A 250 10.15 -8.87 4.94
C GLN A 250 10.20 -10.00 5.98
N VAL A 251 10.67 -9.74 7.21
CA VAL A 251 10.74 -10.75 8.27
C VAL A 251 9.35 -11.13 8.76
N TYR A 252 8.45 -10.16 8.96
CA TYR A 252 7.07 -10.44 9.37
C TYR A 252 6.29 -11.16 8.28
N VAL A 253 6.47 -10.73 7.02
CA VAL A 253 5.91 -11.39 5.83
C VAL A 253 6.35 -12.85 5.79
N ASN A 254 7.66 -13.12 5.92
CA ASN A 254 8.17 -14.50 5.94
C ASN A 254 7.65 -15.29 7.14
N ARG A 255 7.62 -14.71 8.35
CA ARG A 255 7.16 -15.41 9.56
C ARG A 255 5.72 -15.89 9.43
N ILE A 256 4.87 -15.14 8.74
CA ILE A 256 3.46 -15.50 8.55
C ILE A 256 3.23 -16.33 7.28
N LEU A 257 3.77 -15.91 6.13
CA LEU A 257 3.46 -16.53 4.83
C LEU A 257 4.30 -17.77 4.52
N ARG A 258 5.57 -17.82 4.93
CA ARG A 258 6.46 -18.94 4.59
C ARG A 258 5.94 -20.30 5.10
N PRO A 259 5.38 -20.41 6.33
CA PRO A 259 4.73 -21.65 6.77
C PRO A 259 3.54 -22.07 5.90
N MET A 260 2.82 -21.10 5.32
CA MET A 260 1.65 -21.34 4.47
C MET A 260 2.01 -21.89 3.09
N LEU A 261 3.25 -21.68 2.63
CA LEU A 261 3.75 -22.31 1.39
C LEU A 261 3.76 -23.85 1.48
N LYS A 262 3.95 -24.40 2.70
CA LYS A 262 4.04 -25.83 2.95
C LYS A 262 2.71 -26.44 3.42
N ARG A 263 1.91 -25.70 4.18
CA ARG A 263 0.64 -26.19 4.76
C ARG A 263 -0.55 -25.72 3.93
N LYS A 264 -1.03 -26.59 3.04
CA LYS A 264 -2.31 -26.39 2.34
C LYS A 264 -3.45 -26.68 3.32
N THR A 265 -4.12 -25.62 3.77
CA THR A 265 -5.36 -25.73 4.54
C THR A 265 -6.43 -24.94 3.81
N ASN A 266 -7.69 -25.38 3.85
CA ASN A 266 -8.80 -24.71 3.15
C ASN A 266 -9.04 -23.26 3.62
N ARG A 267 -8.44 -22.82 4.74
CA ARG A 267 -8.59 -21.47 5.31
C ARG A 267 -7.38 -20.56 5.08
N ALA A 268 -6.27 -21.09 4.57
CA ALA A 268 -5.06 -20.31 4.27
C ALA A 268 -5.17 -19.70 2.87
N PRO A 269 -4.61 -18.49 2.64
CA PRO A 269 -4.57 -17.93 1.31
C PRO A 269 -3.72 -18.83 0.40
N LYS A 270 -4.15 -18.98 -0.85
CA LYS A 270 -3.36 -19.63 -1.89
C LYS A 270 -2.26 -18.69 -2.36
N ILE A 271 -1.01 -19.09 -2.17
CA ILE A 271 0.17 -18.27 -2.46
C ILE A 271 0.90 -18.84 -3.68
N LYS A 272 1.11 -18.00 -4.70
CA LYS A 272 1.99 -18.28 -5.84
C LYS A 272 3.28 -17.50 -5.69
N VAL A 273 4.40 -18.20 -5.81
CA VAL A 273 5.72 -17.58 -5.82
C VAL A 273 6.13 -17.34 -7.26
N LEU A 274 6.63 -16.14 -7.55
CA LEU A 274 7.04 -15.72 -8.88
C LEU A 274 8.35 -16.39 -9.32
N ASP A 275 8.47 -16.64 -10.62
CA ASP A 275 9.68 -17.20 -11.23
C ASP A 275 10.87 -16.24 -11.08
N ARG A 276 11.90 -16.66 -10.32
CA ARG A 276 13.14 -15.90 -10.06
C ARG A 276 13.92 -15.51 -11.30
N THR A 277 13.71 -16.19 -12.43
CA THR A 277 14.36 -15.87 -13.71
C THR A 277 13.64 -14.74 -14.46
N LYS A 278 12.37 -14.46 -14.10
CA LYS A 278 11.53 -13.40 -14.66
C LYS A 278 11.45 -12.19 -13.72
N PHE A 279 11.31 -12.43 -12.42
CA PHE A 279 11.20 -11.42 -11.35
C PHE A 279 12.50 -11.37 -10.55
N VAL A 280 13.53 -10.80 -11.17
CA VAL A 280 14.91 -10.97 -10.75
C VAL A 280 15.22 -10.09 -9.53
N THR A 281 15.76 -10.69 -8.47
CA THR A 281 16.29 -9.97 -7.30
C THR A 281 17.79 -9.68 -7.43
N GLY A 282 18.30 -8.76 -6.61
CA GLY A 282 19.58 -8.09 -6.84
C GLY A 282 20.81 -8.99 -6.97
N GLN A 283 20.88 -10.16 -6.36
CA GLN A 283 22.03 -11.08 -6.51
C GLN A 283 21.92 -11.97 -7.76
N ASN A 284 20.70 -12.36 -8.16
CA ASN A 284 20.43 -13.09 -9.41
C ASN A 284 20.57 -12.21 -10.66
N PHE A 285 20.64 -10.89 -10.46
CA PHE A 285 20.82 -9.90 -11.51
C PHE A 285 21.89 -10.29 -12.52
N LYS A 286 23.14 -10.55 -12.09
CA LYS A 286 24.25 -10.78 -13.05
C LYS A 286 23.97 -11.95 -13.98
N LYS A 287 23.20 -12.94 -13.53
CA LYS A 287 22.85 -14.15 -14.27
C LYS A 287 21.69 -13.94 -15.26
N TYR A 288 20.74 -13.07 -14.93
CA TYR A 288 19.47 -13.00 -15.66
C TYR A 288 19.16 -11.64 -16.29
N TRP A 289 19.81 -10.55 -15.88
CA TRP A 289 19.39 -9.18 -16.22
C TRP A 289 19.22 -8.91 -17.72
N ASN A 290 20.00 -9.54 -18.59
CA ASN A 290 19.97 -9.37 -20.05
C ASN A 290 19.04 -10.36 -20.78
N ARG A 291 18.39 -11.28 -20.07
CA ARG A 291 17.50 -12.26 -20.70
C ARG A 291 16.20 -11.58 -21.16
N ARG A 292 15.77 -11.93 -22.38
CA ARG A 292 14.50 -11.47 -22.94
C ARG A 292 13.27 -11.89 -22.12
N SER A 293 13.38 -12.90 -21.27
CA SER A 293 12.29 -13.36 -20.40
C SER A 293 12.10 -12.52 -19.14
N VAL A 294 13.04 -11.62 -18.81
CA VAL A 294 12.95 -10.79 -17.59
C VAL A 294 11.77 -9.83 -17.70
N VAL A 295 10.99 -9.78 -16.63
CA VAL A 295 9.82 -8.92 -16.46
C VAL A 295 10.17 -7.70 -15.65
N MET A 296 10.90 -7.90 -14.55
CA MET A 296 11.38 -6.82 -13.71
C MET A 296 12.66 -7.21 -12.98
N ILE A 297 13.39 -6.18 -12.55
CA ILE A 297 14.62 -6.29 -11.80
C ILE A 297 14.49 -5.46 -10.54
N HIS A 298 14.64 -6.10 -9.39
CA HIS A 298 14.58 -5.47 -8.07
C HIS A 298 16.00 -5.28 -7.51
N ASN A 299 16.35 -4.05 -7.11
CA ASN A 299 17.69 -3.69 -6.64
C ASN A 299 17.87 -3.81 -5.12
N ASN A 300 17.17 -4.76 -4.50
CA ASN A 300 17.13 -4.98 -3.06
C ASN A 300 18.44 -5.48 -2.41
N PHE A 301 19.47 -5.81 -3.20
CA PHE A 301 20.76 -6.28 -2.68
C PHE A 301 21.79 -5.16 -2.43
N LYS A 302 21.59 -3.98 -3.03
CA LYS A 302 22.51 -2.85 -2.85
C LYS A 302 22.05 -2.02 -1.66
N ILE A 303 22.98 -1.73 -0.74
CA ILE A 303 22.73 -0.86 0.40
C ILE A 303 23.00 0.58 -0.04
N GLY A 304 22.13 1.50 0.35
CA GLY A 304 22.22 2.93 -0.01
C GLY A 304 21.65 3.26 -1.39
N LEU A 305 21.41 4.55 -1.62
CA LEU A 305 20.80 5.05 -2.84
C LEU A 305 21.81 5.08 -4.01
N ASP A 306 22.98 5.68 -3.81
CA ASP A 306 23.94 5.90 -4.92
C ASP A 306 24.39 4.59 -5.57
N PRO A 307 24.75 3.52 -4.83
CA PRO A 307 25.09 2.24 -5.44
C PRO A 307 23.94 1.59 -6.21
N LYS A 308 22.68 1.90 -5.85
CA LYS A 308 21.50 1.45 -6.61
C LYS A 308 21.39 2.20 -7.93
N ILE A 309 21.56 3.53 -7.92
CA ILE A 309 21.51 4.38 -9.11
C ILE A 309 22.64 4.01 -10.08
N GLU A 310 23.88 3.97 -9.59
CA GLU A 310 25.07 3.63 -10.40
C GLU A 310 24.90 2.28 -11.09
N ARG A 311 24.35 1.30 -10.39
CA ARG A 311 24.05 -0.01 -10.99
C ARG A 311 23.07 0.13 -12.15
N PHE A 312 21.95 0.83 -11.96
CA PHE A 312 20.99 0.99 -13.04
C PHE A 312 21.57 1.78 -14.22
N LYS A 313 22.38 2.81 -13.97
CA LYS A 313 23.12 3.53 -15.03
C LYS A 313 24.07 2.61 -15.80
N LYS A 314 24.91 1.85 -15.08
CA LYS A 314 25.90 0.92 -15.67
C LYS A 314 25.29 -0.09 -16.64
N TYR A 315 24.04 -0.49 -16.41
CA TYR A 315 23.36 -1.52 -17.20
C TYR A 315 22.24 -0.95 -18.11
N GLY A 316 22.22 0.38 -18.35
CA GLY A 316 21.27 1.01 -19.26
C GLY A 316 19.81 0.98 -18.79
N MET A 317 19.59 0.98 -17.47
CA MET A 317 18.28 0.89 -16.81
C MET A 317 17.95 2.13 -15.98
N TRP A 318 18.63 3.24 -16.26
CA TRP A 318 18.36 4.55 -15.69
C TRP A 318 17.75 5.46 -16.76
N TYR A 319 16.57 5.99 -16.49
CA TYR A 319 15.71 6.69 -17.43
C TYR A 319 15.31 8.09 -16.95
N GLU A 320 15.57 8.42 -15.68
CA GLU A 320 15.45 9.79 -15.16
C GLU A 320 16.60 10.66 -15.66
#